data_AF-A0A2T3JH48-F1
#
_entry.id   AF-A0A2T3JH48-F1
#
_cell.length_a   1.000
_cell.length_b   1.000
_cell.length_c   1.000
_cell.angle_alpha   90.00
_cell.angle_beta   90.00
_cell.angle_gamma   90.00
#
_symmetry.space_group_name_H-M   'P 1'
#
loop_
_entity.id
_entity.type
_entity.pdbx_description
1 polymer ?
#
loop_
_entity_poly.entity_id
_entity_poly.type
_entity_poly.pdbx_seq_one_letter_code
_entity_poly.pdbx_strand_id
1 'polypeptide(L)'
;MERQNVGLGLSVVPHIVNNSMVLTINQTSSSVSDSDVASDIITNNREINTVVQVLDGQSIILGGLVPDESRQSESGVPLLKDIPWIGGLFRTTSDKSVSSQMSVLIKVTVI
;
A
#
# COMPACT_ATOMS: atom_id res chain seq x y z
N MET A 1 2.62 0.66 28.67
CA MET A 1 1.86 1.14 27.51
C MET A 1 2.80 1.99 26.67
N GLU A 2 3.27 1.45 25.55
CA GLU A 2 4.13 2.17 24.62
C GLU A 2 3.27 2.84 23.54
N ARG A 3 3.49 4.12 23.27
CA ARG A 3 2.72 4.85 22.25
C ARG A 3 3.45 4.72 20.93
N GLN A 4 2.81 4.09 19.95
CA GLN A 4 3.33 3.99 18.60
C GLN A 4 2.70 5.08 17.73
N ASN A 5 3.54 5.89 17.09
CA ASN A 5 3.07 6.91 16.16
C ASN A 5 2.66 6.23 14.86
N VAL A 6 1.37 6.28 14.56
CA VAL A 6 0.79 5.84 13.28
C VAL A 6 0.43 7.07 12.46
N GLY A 7 0.78 7.07 11.18
CA GLY A 7 0.56 8.19 10.27
C GLY A 7 1.60 8.27 9.17
N LEU A 8 1.67 9.44 8.53
CA LEU A 8 2.61 9.76 7.46
C LEU A 8 3.87 10.40 8.04
N GLY A 9 5.03 9.76 7.86
CA GLY A 9 6.35 10.30 8.13
C GLY A 9 7.12 10.53 6.83
N LEU A 10 7.83 11.65 6.74
CA LEU A 10 8.69 11.98 5.61
C LEU A 10 9.98 12.60 6.12
N SER A 11 11.10 11.99 5.79
CA SER A 11 12.45 12.50 6.02
C SER A 11 13.16 12.63 4.68
N VAL A 12 13.69 13.82 4.41
CA VAL A 12 14.39 14.13 3.16
C VAL A 12 15.72 14.79 3.50
N VAL A 13 16.81 14.22 2.99
CA VAL A 13 18.14 14.80 3.09
C VAL A 13 18.58 15.21 1.68
N PRO A 14 18.59 16.52 1.37
CA PRO A 14 19.08 17.01 0.09
C PRO A 14 20.60 17.17 0.10
N HIS A 15 21.25 16.85 -1.01
CA HIS A 15 22.67 17.06 -1.24
C HIS A 15 22.89 17.60 -2.66
N ILE A 16 23.52 18.77 -2.77
CA ILE A 16 23.77 19.43 -4.06
C ILE A 16 25.08 18.92 -4.63
N VAL A 17 25.06 18.43 -5.87
CA VAL A 17 26.23 17.96 -6.61
C VAL A 17 26.22 18.61 -7.99
N ASN A 18 27.13 19.57 -8.20
CA ASN A 18 27.22 20.38 -9.42
C ASN A 18 25.86 21.02 -9.78
N ASN A 19 25.26 20.61 -10.90
CA ASN A 19 23.97 21.09 -11.42
C ASN A 19 22.78 20.18 -11.05
N SER A 20 22.99 19.18 -10.19
CA SER A 20 21.98 18.19 -9.80
C SER A 20 21.84 18.11 -8.29
N MET A 21 20.65 17.69 -7.84
CA MET A 21 20.36 17.44 -6.44
C MET A 21 20.16 15.95 -6.23
N VAL A 22 20.91 15.40 -5.29
CA VAL A 22 20.71 14.04 -4.77
C VAL A 22 19.83 14.15 -3.54
N LEU A 23 18.71 13.44 -3.55
CA LEU A 23 17.78 13.36 -2.42
C LEU A 23 17.83 11.96 -1.83
N THR A 24 18.10 11.87 -0.54
CA THR A 24 17.82 10.66 0.24
C THR A 24 16.44 10.82 0.88
N ILE A 25 15.48 9.99 0.49
CA ILE A 25 14.11 10.03 0.98
C ILE A 25 13.82 8.77 1.80
N ASN A 26 13.33 8.98 3.02
CA ASN A 26 12.76 7.93 3.86
C ASN A 26 11.31 8.34 4.16
N GLN A 27 10.36 7.63 3.59
CA GLN A 27 8.94 7.86 3.79
C GLN A 27 8.32 6.66 4.50
N THR A 28 7.51 6.93 5.52
CA THR A 28 6.72 5.92 6.23
C THR A 28 5.25 6.30 6.16
N SER A 29 4.39 5.33 5.90
CA SER A 29 2.93 5.48 5.94
C SER A 29 2.37 4.32 6.75
N SER A 30 1.85 4.64 7.92
CA SER A 30 1.26 3.67 8.84
C SER A 30 -0.21 3.98 9.09
N SER A 31 -1.02 2.93 9.18
CA SER A 31 -2.44 3.02 9.50
C SER A 31 -2.86 1.88 10.40
N VAL A 32 -3.78 2.11 11.33
CA VAL A 32 -4.36 1.03 12.15
C VAL A 32 -5.29 0.17 11.29
N SER A 33 -5.24 -1.15 11.47
CA SER A 33 -6.13 -2.10 10.81
C SER A 33 -7.34 -2.39 11.71
N ASP A 34 -8.55 -2.25 11.16
CA ASP A 34 -9.82 -2.70 11.78
C ASP A 34 -9.97 -4.23 11.70
N SER A 35 -9.01 -4.97 12.26
CA SER A 35 -9.13 -6.42 12.35
C SER A 35 -9.77 -6.83 13.68
N ASP A 36 -11.04 -7.24 13.65
CA ASP A 36 -11.82 -7.72 14.81
C ASP A 36 -11.29 -9.03 15.43
N VAL A 37 -10.24 -9.62 14.86
CA VAL A 37 -9.70 -10.94 15.24
C VAL A 37 -8.56 -10.85 16.25
N ALA A 38 -7.95 -9.68 16.44
CA ALA A 38 -6.77 -9.52 17.28
C ALA A 38 -7.10 -8.94 18.67
N SER A 39 -6.51 -9.51 19.72
CA SER A 39 -6.55 -8.95 21.07
C SER A 39 -5.70 -7.68 21.22
N ASP A 40 -4.94 -7.30 20.18
CA ASP A 40 -4.01 -6.18 20.14
C ASP A 40 -4.10 -5.45 18.79
N ILE A 41 -3.63 -4.20 18.73
CA ILE A 41 -3.80 -3.33 17.58
C ILE A 41 -2.87 -3.74 16.43
N ILE A 42 -3.43 -4.18 15.30
CA ILE A 42 -2.66 -4.46 14.08
C ILE A 42 -2.42 -3.14 13.32
N THR A 43 -1.18 -2.86 12.92
CA THR A 43 -0.83 -1.68 12.11
C THR A 43 -0.33 -2.11 10.73
N ASN A 44 -0.88 -1.51 9.68
CA ASN A 44 -0.35 -1.60 8.33
C ASN A 44 0.76 -0.56 8.14
N ASN A 45 2.00 -0.98 7.91
CA ASN A 45 3.12 -0.08 7.68
C ASN A 45 3.63 -0.20 6.24
N ARG A 46 3.86 0.93 5.58
CA ARG A 46 4.43 1.04 4.24
C ARG A 46 5.64 1.96 4.32
N GLU A 47 6.80 1.49 3.90
CA GLU A 47 8.05 2.25 3.98
C GLU A 47 8.73 2.32 2.61
N ILE A 48 9.24 3.49 2.26
CA ILE A 48 9.97 3.74 1.02
C ILE A 48 11.29 4.42 1.39
N ASN A 49 12.40 3.72 1.13
CA ASN A 49 13.76 4.22 1.29
C ASN A 49 14.40 4.27 -0.09
N THR A 50 14.65 5.48 -0.60
CA THR A 50 15.16 5.67 -1.96
C THR A 50 16.15 6.82 -2.04
N VAL A 51 17.07 6.72 -2.98
CA VAL A 51 18.01 7.79 -3.34
C VAL A 51 17.77 8.14 -4.79
N VAL A 52 17.44 9.40 -5.04
CA VAL A 52 17.18 9.90 -6.40
C VAL A 52 18.04 11.09 -6.73
N GLN A 53 18.43 11.20 -7.99
CA GLN A 53 19.10 12.37 -8.53
C GLN A 53 18.13 13.11 -9.45
N VAL A 54 17.89 14.38 -9.16
CA VAL A 54 16.98 15.25 -9.91
C VAL A 54 17.67 16.56 -10.25
N LEU A 55 17.30 17.14 -11.40
CA LEU A 55 17.73 18.49 -11.77
C LEU A 55 16.85 19.53 -11.09
N ASP A 56 17.38 20.73 -10.90
CA ASP A 56 16.62 21.83 -10.30
C ASP A 56 15.37 22.16 -11.13
N GLY A 57 14.27 22.43 -10.42
CA GLY A 57 12.96 22.71 -11.00
C GLY A 57 12.23 21.51 -11.63
N GLN A 58 12.82 20.30 -11.61
CA GLN A 58 12.18 19.10 -12.14
C GLN A 58 11.41 18.32 -11.06
N SER A 59 10.38 17.59 -11.51
CA SER A 59 9.62 16.67 -10.67
C SER A 59 9.95 15.23 -11.05
N ILE A 60 10.04 14.35 -10.05
CA ILE A 60 10.26 12.91 -10.24
C ILE A 60 9.18 12.11 -9.53
N ILE A 61 8.73 11.04 -10.17
CA ILE A 61 7.88 10.02 -9.55
C ILE A 61 8.81 8.98 -8.95
N LEU A 62 8.78 8.81 -7.63
CA LEU A 62 9.62 7.86 -6.90
C LEU A 62 9.13 6.41 -7.03
N GLY A 63 7.91 6.24 -7.53
CA GLY A 63 7.24 4.95 -7.68
C GLY A 63 6.00 4.83 -6.80
N GLY A 64 5.46 3.61 -6.79
CA GLY A 64 4.20 3.27 -6.15
C GLY A 64 4.04 1.75 -6.06
N LEU A 65 3.50 1.25 -4.95
CA LEU A 65 3.12 -0.16 -4.83
C LEU A 65 1.70 -0.31 -5.38
N VAL A 66 1.50 -1.20 -6.35
CA VAL A 66 0.18 -1.58 -6.86
C VAL A 66 -0.16 -2.96 -6.28
N PRO A 67 -0.74 -3.04 -5.07
CA PRO A 67 -1.28 -4.30 -4.57
C PRO A 67 -2.47 -4.72 -5.45
N ASP A 68 -2.34 -5.89 -6.06
CA ASP A 68 -3.46 -6.60 -6.68
C ASP A 68 -3.98 -7.64 -5.68
N GLU A 69 -5.12 -7.36 -5.05
CA GLU A 69 -5.78 -8.28 -4.11
C GLU A 69 -7.13 -8.73 -4.68
N SER A 70 -7.17 -9.98 -5.14
CA SER A 70 -8.39 -10.67 -5.54
C SER A 70 -8.79 -11.66 -4.44
N ARG A 71 -9.95 -11.44 -3.80
CA ARG A 71 -10.53 -12.38 -2.83
C ARG A 71 -11.76 -13.03 -3.45
N GLN A 72 -11.66 -14.33 -3.70
CA GLN A 72 -12.80 -15.17 -4.06
C GLN A 72 -13.21 -15.99 -2.84
N SER A 73 -14.46 -15.85 -2.41
CA SER A 73 -15.06 -16.64 -1.35
C SER A 73 -16.24 -17.42 -1.91
N GLU A 74 -16.17 -18.75 -1.83
CA GLU A 74 -17.28 -19.63 -2.18
C GLU A 74 -17.76 -20.36 -0.92
N SER A 75 -19.06 -20.28 -0.65
CA SER A 75 -19.72 -20.99 0.45
C SER A 75 -20.90 -21.78 -0.09
N GLY A 76 -21.25 -22.90 0.52
CA GLY A 76 -22.36 -23.72 0.02
C GLY A 76 -22.59 -24.97 0.83
N VAL A 77 -23.68 -25.67 0.52
CA VAL A 77 -24.02 -26.93 1.18
C VAL A 77 -23.06 -28.03 0.70
N PRO A 78 -22.33 -28.74 1.59
CA PRO A 78 -21.46 -29.84 1.21
C PRO A 78 -22.20 -30.89 0.38
N LEU A 79 -21.53 -31.50 -0.61
CA LEU A 79 -22.06 -32.45 -1.61
C LEU A 79 -23.02 -31.85 -2.66
N LEU A 80 -23.98 -31.03 -2.25
CA LEU A 80 -25.00 -30.48 -3.17
C LEU A 80 -24.43 -29.38 -4.08
N LYS A 81 -23.44 -28.61 -3.60
CA LYS A 81 -22.83 -27.52 -4.37
C LYS A 81 -22.05 -27.96 -5.61
N ASP A 82 -21.61 -29.22 -5.66
CA ASP A 82 -20.74 -29.76 -6.71
C ASP A 82 -21.53 -30.53 -7.80
N ILE A 83 -22.87 -30.62 -7.68
CA ILE A 83 -23.70 -31.35 -8.64
C ILE A 83 -23.74 -30.56 -9.98
N PRO A 84 -23.38 -31.18 -11.12
CA PRO A 84 -23.52 -30.55 -12.42
C PRO A 84 -24.96 -30.08 -12.66
N TRP A 85 -25.14 -28.97 -13.39
CA TRP A 85 -26.44 -28.35 -13.72
C TRP A 85 -27.17 -27.64 -12.57
N ILE A 86 -27.18 -28.19 -11.34
CA ILE A 86 -28.00 -27.67 -10.23
C ILE A 86 -27.21 -27.18 -9.02
N GLY A 87 -25.91 -27.48 -8.92
CA GLY A 87 -25.06 -27.09 -7.80
C GLY A 87 -24.98 -25.58 -7.57
N GLY A 88 -25.25 -24.79 -8.62
CA GLY A 88 -25.38 -23.33 -8.57
C GLY A 88 -26.44 -22.83 -7.58
N LEU A 89 -27.49 -23.60 -7.30
CA LEU A 89 -28.56 -23.22 -6.36
C LEU A 89 -28.19 -23.42 -4.89
N PHE A 90 -27.14 -24.21 -4.63
CA PHE A 90 -26.69 -24.59 -3.29
C PHE A 90 -25.33 -23.98 -2.92
N ARG A 91 -24.83 -23.07 -3.76
CA ARG A 91 -23.62 -22.28 -3.52
C ARG A 91 -23.93 -20.79 -3.56
N THR A 92 -23.18 -20.04 -2.76
CA THR A 92 -23.08 -18.59 -2.76
C THR A 92 -21.64 -18.24 -3.05
N THR A 93 -21.40 -17.58 -4.17
CA THR A 93 -20.10 -17.04 -4.54
C THR A 93 -20.08 -15.55 -4.24
N SER A 94 -19.03 -15.09 -3.56
CA SER A 94 -18.75 -13.69 -3.29
C SER A 94 -17.37 -13.36 -3.85
N ASP A 95 -17.36 -12.57 -4.91
CA ASP A 95 -16.14 -12.04 -5.52
C ASP A 95 -15.93 -10.62 -4.99
N LYS A 96 -14.81 -10.40 -4.29
CA LYS A 96 -14.41 -9.07 -3.81
C LYS A 96 -13.06 -8.70 -4.43
N SER A 97 -13.07 -7.69 -5.29
CA SER A 97 -11.85 -7.08 -5.83
C SER A 97 -11.54 -5.81 -5.06
N VAL A 98 -10.33 -5.72 -4.49
CA VAL A 98 -9.84 -4.52 -3.81
C VAL A 98 -8.60 -4.04 -4.54
N SER A 99 -8.74 -2.92 -5.27
CA SER A 99 -7.62 -2.25 -5.94
C SER A 99 -7.19 -1.04 -5.11
N SER A 100 -6.00 -1.10 -4.53
CA SER A 100 -5.38 0.04 -3.84
C SER A 100 -4.17 0.51 -4.66
N GLN A 101 -4.08 1.81 -4.94
CA GLN A 101 -2.95 2.41 -5.67
C GLN A 101 -2.30 3.46 -4.79
N MET A 102 -0.98 3.39 -4.65
CA MET A 102 -0.19 4.39 -3.94
C MET A 102 0.87 4.95 -4.89
N SER A 103 0.98 6.28 -4.99
CA SER A 103 2.00 6.94 -5.83
C SER A 103 2.65 8.09 -5.06
N VAL A 104 3.97 8.25 -5.21
CA VAL A 104 4.73 9.31 -4.54
C VAL A 104 5.38 10.23 -5.58
N LEU A 105 5.00 11.51 -5.55
CA LEU A 105 5.52 12.56 -6.42
C LEU A 105 6.35 13.55 -5.58
N ILE A 106 7.57 13.84 -6.03
CA ILE A 106 8.41 14.88 -5.42
C ILE A 106 8.75 15.94 -6.47
N LYS A 107 8.63 17.20 -6.05
CA LYS A 107 9.10 18.37 -6.79
C LYS A 107 10.18 19.08 -5.98
N VAL A 108 11.29 19.40 -6.62
CA VAL A 108 12.42 20.09 -6.01
C VAL A 108 12.51 21.52 -6.53
N THR A 109 12.79 22.45 -5.62
CA THR A 109 13.08 23.86 -5.93
C THR A 109 14.28 24.31 -5.09
N VAL A 110 15.34 24.80 -5.74
CA VAL A 110 16.42 25.54 -5.06
C VAL A 110 15.98 27.00 -4.87
N ILE A 111 16.15 27.53 -3.65
CA ILE A 111 15.90 28.95 -3.31
C ILE A 111 17.25 29.64 -3.10
#